data_AF-A0AAQ3NXG3-F1
#
_entry.id   AF-A0AAQ3NXG3-F1
#
_cell.length_a   1.000
_cell.length_b   1.000
_cell.length_c   1.000
_cell.angle_alpha   90.00
_cell.angle_beta   90.00
_cell.angle_gamma   90.00
#
_symmetry.space_group_name_H-M   'P 1'
#
loop_
_entity.id
_entity.type
_entity.pdbx_description
1 polymer ?
#
loop_
_entity_poly.entity_id
_entity_poly.type
_entity_poly.pdbx_seq_one_letter_code
_entity_poly.pdbx_strand_id
1 'polypeptide(L)'
;MGDFNLALVIVAIVVCVIVFLVNVYLLVNYQHPDDINQAYFPKFVVVLGLSVAAISILMLPADVANRQACRHAIYNGACNLTLPMKDLWLAVYILDAILVFFVIPFAMFYYEGDQDK
;
A
#
# COMPACT_ATOMS: atom_id res chain seq x y z
N MET A 1 14.81 0.77 25.51
CA MET A 1 14.73 2.15 24.93
C MET A 1 15.24 2.20 23.48
N GLY A 2 15.22 1.09 22.74
CA GLY A 2 15.31 1.05 21.27
C GLY A 2 14.00 0.55 20.62
N ASP A 3 12.97 0.33 21.43
CA ASP A 3 11.87 -0.60 21.13
C ASP A 3 10.70 0.08 20.38
N PHE A 4 10.55 1.40 20.52
CA PHE A 4 9.37 2.12 20.00
C PHE A 4 9.38 2.26 18.47
N ASN A 5 10.55 2.50 17.87
CA ASN A 5 10.69 2.61 16.41
C ASN A 5 10.63 1.22 15.75
N LEU A 6 11.21 0.21 16.41
CA LEU A 6 11.07 -1.20 15.99
C LEU A 6 9.60 -1.61 15.99
N ALA A 7 8.85 -1.26 17.04
CA ALA A 7 7.42 -1.55 17.12
C ALA A 7 6.63 -0.86 16.00
N LEU A 8 6.92 0.41 15.68
CA LEU A 8 6.29 1.12 14.55
C LEU A 8 6.56 0.45 13.21
N VAL A 9 7.80 0.00 12.97
CA VAL A 9 8.16 -0.73 11.75
C VAL A 9 7.45 -2.08 11.67
N ILE A 10 7.43 -2.84 12.77
CA ILE A 10 6.72 -4.13 12.83
C ILE A 10 5.23 -3.94 12.57
N VAL A 11 4.60 -2.95 13.22
CA VAL A 11 3.18 -2.63 13.01
C VAL A 11 2.94 -2.23 11.56
N ALA A 12 3.78 -1.40 10.96
CA ALA A 12 3.64 -1.02 9.56
C ALA A 12 3.70 -2.24 8.63
N ILE A 13 4.64 -3.15 8.82
CA ILE A 13 4.76 -4.38 8.02
C ILE A 13 3.53 -5.27 8.20
N VAL A 14 3.11 -5.51 9.45
CA VAL A 14 1.95 -6.36 9.75
C VAL A 14 0.68 -5.78 9.13
N VAL A 15 0.47 -4.46 9.27
CA VAL A 15 -0.69 -3.78 8.69
C VAL A 15 -0.67 -3.84 7.16
N CYS A 16 0.48 -3.64 6.52
CA CYS A 16 0.60 -3.79 5.06
C CYS A 16 0.24 -5.22 4.60
N VAL A 17 0.68 -6.25 5.31
CA VAL A 17 0.33 -7.65 5.00
C VAL A 17 -1.17 -7.88 5.17
N ILE A 18 -1.76 -7.39 6.26
CA ILE A 18 -3.21 -7.53 6.52
C ILE A 18 -4.01 -6.83 5.41
N VAL A 19 -3.63 -5.62 5.02
CA VAL A 19 -4.29 -4.88 3.92
C VAL A 19 -4.26 -5.70 2.63
N PHE A 20 -3.11 -6.30 2.30
CA PHE A 20 -3.00 -7.14 1.10
C PHE A 20 -3.93 -8.36 1.17
N LEU A 21 -3.96 -9.07 2.30
CA LEU A 21 -4.83 -10.23 2.50
C LEU A 21 -6.32 -9.86 2.41
N VAL A 22 -6.73 -8.73 3.00
CA VAL A 22 -8.11 -8.23 2.93
C VAL A 22 -8.48 -7.89 1.49
N ASN A 23 -7.60 -7.24 0.73
CA ASN A 23 -7.86 -6.90 -0.67
C ASN A 23 -7.96 -8.14 -1.57
N VAL A 24 -7.14 -9.17 -1.32
CA VAL A 24 -7.27 -10.47 -2.00
C VAL A 24 -8.61 -11.13 -1.67
N TYR A 25 -9.00 -11.13 -0.38
CA TYR A 25 -10.29 -11.68 0.04
C TYR A 25 -11.47 -10.96 -0.64
N LEU A 26 -11.44 -9.62 -0.67
CA LEU A 26 -12.46 -8.83 -1.36
C LEU A 26 -12.53 -9.20 -2.84
N LEU A 27 -11.39 -9.31 -3.54
CA LEU A 27 -11.39 -9.70 -4.94
C LEU A 27 -11.98 -11.09 -5.15
N VAL A 28 -11.60 -12.08 -4.35
CA VAL A 28 -12.08 -13.46 -4.50
C VAL A 28 -13.59 -13.57 -4.22
N ASN A 29 -14.11 -12.78 -3.27
CA ASN A 29 -15.52 -12.83 -2.88
C ASN A 29 -16.44 -12.03 -3.82
N TYR A 30 -15.94 -10.96 -4.44
CA TYR A 30 -16.73 -10.07 -5.32
C TYR A 30 -16.40 -10.21 -6.81
N GLN A 31 -15.48 -11.10 -7.21
CA GLN A 31 -15.26 -11.40 -8.62
C GLN A 31 -16.50 -12.02 -9.26
N HIS A 32 -16.68 -11.76 -10.56
CA HIS A 32 -17.76 -12.38 -11.34
C HIS A 32 -17.49 -13.89 -11.50
N PRO A 33 -18.52 -14.77 -11.43
CA PRO A 33 -18.35 -16.21 -11.61
C PRO A 33 -17.70 -16.61 -12.93
N ASP A 34 -17.92 -15.85 -14.00
CA ASP A 34 -17.34 -16.14 -15.32
C ASP A 34 -15.84 -15.82 -15.40
N ASP A 35 -15.30 -15.03 -14.46
CA ASP A 35 -13.87 -14.69 -14.40
C ASP A 35 -13.08 -15.58 -13.43
N ILE A 36 -13.65 -16.65 -12.87
CA ILE A 36 -12.94 -17.48 -11.88
C ILE A 36 -11.67 -18.09 -12.54
N ASN A 37 -10.51 -17.85 -11.93
CA ASN A 37 -9.19 -18.30 -12.41
C ASN A 37 -8.79 -17.80 -13.82
N GLN A 38 -9.43 -16.74 -14.32
CA GLN A 38 -9.04 -16.03 -15.54
C GLN A 38 -8.51 -14.62 -15.22
N ALA A 39 -7.85 -13.97 -16.20
CA ALA A 39 -7.39 -12.58 -16.14
C ALA A 39 -6.52 -12.21 -14.91
N TYR A 40 -5.46 -12.99 -14.67
CA TYR A 40 -4.55 -12.77 -13.52
C TYR A 40 -3.89 -11.39 -13.49
N PHE A 41 -3.56 -10.82 -14.65
CA PHE A 41 -2.88 -9.51 -14.73
C PHE A 41 -3.78 -8.36 -14.24
N PRO A 42 -5.01 -8.15 -14.77
CA PRO A 42 -5.92 -7.14 -14.24
C PRO A 42 -6.24 -7.34 -12.76
N LYS A 43 -6.41 -8.59 -12.31
CA LYS A 43 -6.67 -8.89 -10.89
C LYS A 43 -5.52 -8.47 -9.98
N PHE A 44 -4.27 -8.69 -10.40
CA PHE A 44 -3.10 -8.21 -9.68
C PHE A 44 -3.09 -6.68 -9.58
N VAL A 45 -3.39 -5.97 -10.67
CA VAL A 45 -3.46 -4.51 -10.68
C VAL A 45 -4.54 -3.99 -9.74
N VAL A 46 -5.69 -4.65 -9.66
CA VAL A 46 -6.78 -4.29 -8.72
C VAL A 46 -6.31 -4.44 -7.27
N VAL A 47 -5.75 -5.59 -6.90
CA VAL A 47 -5.28 -5.82 -5.51
C VAL A 47 -4.18 -4.82 -5.14
N LEU A 48 -3.25 -4.56 -6.07
CA LEU A 48 -2.18 -3.59 -5.87
C LEU A 48 -2.76 -2.17 -5.69
N GLY A 49 -3.65 -1.72 -6.57
CA GLY A 49 -4.26 -0.38 -6.50
C GLY A 49 -5.05 -0.15 -5.22
N LEU A 50 -5.89 -1.11 -4.82
CA LEU A 50 -6.62 -1.05 -3.56
C LEU A 50 -5.68 -1.02 -2.34
N SER A 51 -4.57 -1.77 -2.41
CA SER A 51 -3.58 -1.81 -1.32
C SER A 51 -2.85 -0.48 -1.18
N VAL A 52 -2.42 0.14 -2.28
CA VAL A 52 -1.73 1.44 -2.25
C VAL A 52 -2.68 2.54 -1.76
N ALA A 53 -3.95 2.53 -2.18
CA ALA A 53 -4.95 3.48 -1.69
C ALA A 53 -5.17 3.36 -0.17
N ALA A 54 -5.33 2.14 0.35
CA ALA A 54 -5.50 1.91 1.79
C ALA A 54 -4.24 2.29 2.58
N ILE A 55 -3.05 1.96 2.08
CA ILE A 55 -1.77 2.33 2.70
C ILE A 55 -1.62 3.86 2.77
N SER A 56 -2.01 4.59 1.72
CA SER A 56 -1.96 6.05 1.69
C SER A 56 -2.77 6.69 2.82
N ILE A 57 -3.93 6.12 3.17
CA ILE A 57 -4.74 6.58 4.31
C ILE A 57 -4.03 6.24 5.63
N LEU A 58 -3.48 5.03 5.75
CA LEU A 58 -2.80 4.56 6.97
C LEU A 58 -1.44 5.25 7.22
N MET A 59 -0.85 5.87 6.20
CA MET A 59 0.34 6.70 6.36
C MET A 59 0.09 7.98 7.17
N LEU A 60 -1.14 8.49 7.21
CA LEU A 60 -1.49 9.67 8.01
C LEU A 60 -1.29 9.45 9.52
N PRO A 61 -1.92 8.44 10.16
CA PRO A 61 -1.66 8.17 11.57
C PRO A 61 -0.22 7.69 11.81
N ALA A 62 0.42 7.02 10.85
CA ALA A 62 1.81 6.63 10.96
C ALA A 62 2.75 7.86 11.02
N ASP A 63 2.52 8.91 10.21
CA ASP A 63 3.30 10.16 10.28
C ASP A 63 3.13 10.87 11.63
N VAL A 64 1.90 10.92 12.16
CA VAL A 64 1.62 11.48 13.49
C VAL A 64 2.39 10.72 14.58
N ALA A 65 2.32 9.38 14.56
CA ALA A 65 3.04 8.53 15.52
C ALA A 65 4.57 8.67 15.40
N ASN A 66 5.11 8.74 14.18
CA ASN A 66 6.54 8.89 13.93
C ASN A 66 7.09 10.22 14.46
N ARG A 67 6.34 11.33 14.29
CA ARG A 67 6.72 12.64 14.85
C ARG A 67 6.65 12.66 16.37
N GLN A 68 5.66 12.00 16.96
CA GLN A 68 5.52 11.91 18.42
C GLN A 68 6.67 11.11 19.05
N ALA A 69 7.14 10.05 18.38
CA ALA A 69 8.29 9.26 18.80
C ALA A 69 9.59 10.09 18.84
N CYS A 70 9.80 10.99 17.88
CA CYS A 70 10.97 11.89 17.90
C CYS A 70 10.91 12.93 19.04
N ARG A 71 9.73 13.47 19.38
CA ARG A 71 9.60 14.44 20.48
C ARG A 71 9.87 13.87 21.88
N HIS A 72 9.63 12.57 22.07
CA HIS A 72 9.88 11.89 23.36
C HIS A 72 11.30 11.34 23.49
N ALA A 73 12.14 11.49 22.46
CA ALA A 73 13.48 10.96 22.52
C ALA A 73 14.42 11.88 23.32
N ILE A 74 14.96 11.35 24.42
CA ILE A 74 15.83 12.07 25.37
C ILE A 74 17.23 12.35 24.76
N TYR A 75 17.58 11.71 23.64
CA TYR A 75 18.88 11.84 22.96
C TYR A 75 18.75 12.48 21.58
N ASN A 76 19.55 13.52 21.32
CA ASN A 76 19.53 14.34 20.09
C ASN A 76 19.72 13.55 18.77
N GLY A 77 20.24 12.32 18.80
CA GLY A 77 20.43 11.46 17.62
C GLY A 77 19.32 10.43 17.35
N ALA A 78 18.36 10.26 18.26
CA ALA A 78 17.32 9.23 18.13
C ALA A 78 16.29 9.51 17.01
N CYS A 79 16.18 10.78 16.59
CA CYS A 79 15.35 11.17 15.45
C CYS A 79 15.89 10.62 14.11
N ASN A 80 17.17 10.23 14.05
CA ASN A 80 17.80 9.63 12.86
C ASN A 80 17.45 8.14 12.66
N LEU A 81 16.80 7.52 13.65
CA LEU A 81 16.32 6.13 13.61
C LEU A 81 14.80 6.06 13.40
N THR A 82 14.20 7.13 12.88
CA THR A 82 12.76 7.21 12.58
C THR A 82 12.48 6.82 11.14
N LEU A 83 11.22 6.51 10.81
CA LEU A 83 10.83 6.20 9.43
C LEU A 83 11.05 7.44 8.54
N PRO A 84 11.70 7.31 7.36
CA PRO A 84 11.91 8.40 6.43
C PRO A 84 10.59 8.77 5.72
N MET A 85 9.69 9.44 6.44
CA MET A 85 8.32 9.71 5.97
C MET A 85 8.29 10.54 4.68
N LYS A 86 9.23 11.47 4.47
CA LYS A 86 9.29 12.26 3.23
C LYS A 86 9.51 11.38 2.00
N ASP A 87 10.44 10.43 2.10
CA ASP A 87 10.78 9.53 1.00
C ASP A 87 9.66 8.52 0.77
N LEU A 88 9.02 8.04 1.84
CA LEU A 88 7.85 7.15 1.75
C LEU A 88 6.66 7.85 1.07
N TRP A 89 6.33 9.08 1.46
CA TRP A 89 5.26 9.85 0.83
C TRP A 89 5.56 10.11 -0.64
N LEU A 90 6.80 10.48 -0.97
CA LEU A 90 7.20 10.68 -2.36
C LEU A 90 7.05 9.39 -3.17
N ALA A 91 7.50 8.25 -2.63
CA ALA A 91 7.39 6.96 -3.29
C ALA A 91 5.94 6.56 -3.55
N VAL A 92 5.06 6.74 -2.56
CA VAL A 92 3.62 6.43 -2.70
C VAL A 92 2.94 7.35 -3.71
N TYR A 93 3.22 8.65 -3.70
CA TYR A 93 2.63 9.56 -4.68
C TYR A 93 3.11 9.30 -6.11
N ILE A 94 4.38 8.94 -6.31
CA ILE A 94 4.88 8.52 -7.62
C ILE A 94 4.19 7.22 -8.05
N LEU A 95 4.06 6.25 -7.15
CA LEU A 95 3.39 4.99 -7.42
C LEU A 95 1.92 5.20 -7.79
N ASP A 96 1.20 6.04 -7.05
CA ASP A 96 -0.19 6.40 -7.34
C ASP A 96 -0.33 7.04 -8.72
N ALA A 97 0.54 8.00 -9.05
CA ALA A 97 0.53 8.64 -10.36
C ALA A 97 0.75 7.62 -11.49
N ILE A 98 1.71 6.71 -11.33
CA ILE A 98 1.98 5.66 -12.31
C ILE A 98 0.78 4.71 -12.44
N LEU A 99 0.18 4.30 -11.32
CA LEU A 99 -0.97 3.40 -11.32
C LEU A 99 -2.17 4.03 -12.00
N VAL A 100 -2.53 5.26 -11.64
CA VAL A 100 -3.73 5.93 -12.14
C VAL A 100 -3.61 6.31 -13.61
N PHE A 101 -2.47 6.86 -14.04
CA PHE A 101 -2.35 7.38 -15.41
C PHE A 101 -1.90 6.34 -16.44
N PHE A 102 -1.18 5.29 -16.02
CA PHE A 102 -0.59 4.34 -16.96
C PHE A 102 -1.07 2.91 -16.74
N VAL A 103 -0.91 2.35 -15.53
CA VAL A 103 -1.13 0.92 -15.31
C VAL A 103 -2.61 0.54 -15.33
N ILE A 104 -3.48 1.30 -14.64
CA ILE A 104 -4.92 1.01 -14.57
C ILE A 104 -5.58 1.17 -15.94
N PRO A 105 -5.37 2.27 -16.70
CA PRO A 105 -5.92 2.39 -18.05
C PRO A 105 -5.42 1.29 -18.97
N PHE A 106 -4.12 0.96 -18.92
CA PHE A 106 -3.57 -0.15 -19.70
C PHE A 106 -4.20 -1.49 -19.34
N ALA A 107 -4.36 -1.79 -18.05
CA ALA A 107 -4.98 -3.03 -17.59
C ALA A 107 -6.46 -3.14 -18.00
N MET A 108 -7.18 -2.03 -18.03
CA MET A 108 -8.56 -1.96 -18.52
C MET A 108 -8.63 -2.31 -20.00
N PHE A 109 -7.86 -1.62 -20.86
CA PHE A 109 -7.82 -1.93 -22.29
C PHE A 109 -7.33 -3.36 -22.58
N TYR A 110 -6.36 -3.85 -21.80
CA TYR A 110 -5.86 -5.22 -21.93
C TYR A 110 -6.96 -6.25 -21.62
N TYR A 111 -7.76 -6.01 -20.58
CA TYR A 111 -8.85 -6.89 -20.20
C TYR A 111 -9.98 -6.89 -21.23
N GLU A 112 -10.40 -5.71 -21.71
CA GLU A 112 -11.41 -5.58 -22.76
C GLU A 112 -10.98 -6.30 -24.05
N GLY A 113 -9.73 -6.12 -24.48
CA GLY A 113 -9.22 -6.78 -25.69
C GLY A 113 -8.99 -8.30 -25.58
N ASP A 114 -9.05 -8.88 -24.37
CA ASP A 114 -9.05 -10.33 -24.17
C ASP A 114 -10.48 -10.91 -24.26
N GLN A 115 -11.50 -10.13 -23.89
CA GLN A 115 -12.90 -10.55 -24.01
C GLN A 115 -13.41 -10.56 -25.47
N ASP A 116 -12.80 -9.76 -26.35
CA ASP A 116 -13.17 -9.69 -27.77
C ASP A 116 -12.60 -10.84 -28.64
N LYS A 117 -11.91 -11.82 -28.04
CA LYS A 117 -11.33 -12.99 -28.73
C LYS A 117 -12.13 -14.27 -28.51
#